data_AF-A0AAD7F9I7-F1
#
_entry.id   AF-A0AAD7F9I7-F1
#
_cell.length_a   1.000
_cell.length_b   1.000
_cell.length_c   1.000
_cell.angle_alpha   90.00
_cell.angle_beta   90.00
_cell.angle_gamma   90.00
#
_symmetry.space_group_name_H-M   'P 1'
#
loop_
_entity.id
_entity.type
_entity.pdbx_description
1 polymer ?
#
loop_
_entity_poly.entity_id
_entity_poly.type
_entity_poly.pdbx_seq_one_letter_code
_entity_poly.pdbx_strand_id
1 'polypeptide(L)'
;MSGKNPANVAAGLKGTLARDDVSDEAKQNAQRRLDEMDTNTDGDYSSHTTNDSAEYKETSARQMYEKEEGKNEGNVRGGHKANLKNPNTSEESKEHSREYLEDLEDN
;
A
#
# COMPACT_ATOMS: atom_id res chain seq x y z
N MET A 1 -21.05 17.61 -3.71
CA MET A 1 -21.13 16.15 -3.53
C MET A 1 -19.71 15.63 -3.37
N SER A 2 -19.39 14.97 -2.25
CA SER A 2 -18.02 14.51 -1.94
C SER A 2 -17.66 13.35 -2.86
N GLY A 3 -17.01 13.65 -3.99
CA GLY A 3 -16.49 12.65 -4.91
C GLY A 3 -15.32 11.94 -4.24
N LYS A 4 -15.55 10.72 -3.75
CA LYS A 4 -14.47 9.88 -3.22
C LYS A 4 -13.48 9.61 -4.36
N ASN A 5 -12.20 9.85 -4.11
CA ASN A 5 -11.16 9.52 -5.07
C ASN A 5 -11.10 7.98 -5.24
N PRO A 6 -11.36 7.44 -6.45
CA PRO A 6 -11.39 6.00 -6.68
C PRO A 6 -10.07 5.31 -6.31
N ALA A 7 -8.93 6.01 -6.44
CA ALA A 7 -7.63 5.49 -6.04
C ALA A 7 -7.56 5.18 -4.53
N ASN A 8 -8.13 6.05 -3.70
CA ASN A 8 -8.15 5.86 -2.25
C ASN A 8 -9.11 4.72 -1.85
N VAL A 9 -10.23 4.59 -2.57
CA VAL A 9 -11.17 3.48 -2.35
C VAL A 9 -10.51 2.16 -2.73
N ALA A 10 -9.82 2.09 -3.88
CA ALA A 10 -9.11 0.90 -4.31
C ALA A 10 -7.98 0.52 -3.33
N ALA A 11 -7.22 1.48 -2.83
CA ALA A 11 -6.18 1.23 -1.81
C ALA A 11 -6.76 0.61 -0.53
N GLY A 12 -7.89 1.15 -0.04
CA GLY A 12 -8.58 0.61 1.14
C GLY A 12 -9.06 -0.83 0.93
N LEU A 13 -9.68 -1.11 -0.23
CA LEU A 13 -10.15 -2.46 -0.56
C LEU A 13 -8.99 -3.45 -0.72
N LYS A 14 -7.87 -3.06 -1.32
CA LYS A 14 -6.65 -3.90 -1.37
C LYS A 14 -6.14 -4.24 0.03
N GLY A 15 -6.19 -3.27 0.95
CA GLY A 15 -5.87 -3.50 2.36
C GLY A 15 -6.79 -4.54 3.03
N THR A 16 -8.07 -4.59 2.67
CA THR A 16 -8.99 -5.62 3.22
C THR A 16 -8.67 -7.03 2.71
N LEU A 17 -8.14 -7.16 1.49
CA LEU A 17 -7.75 -8.45 0.91
C LEU A 17 -6.48 -9.01 1.54
N ALA A 18 -5.55 -8.15 1.94
CA ALA A 18 -4.26 -8.53 2.52
C ALA A 18 -4.31 -8.95 3.99
N ARG A 19 -5.47 -8.80 4.64
CA ARG A 19 -5.65 -9.04 6.07
C ARG A 19 -6.19 -10.43 6.36
N ASP A 20 -5.54 -11.15 7.28
CA ASP A 20 -5.97 -12.50 7.68
C ASP A 20 -7.17 -12.50 8.65
N ASP A 21 -7.43 -11.38 9.31
CA ASP A 21 -8.54 -11.19 10.25
C ASP A 21 -9.87 -10.80 9.57
N VAL A 22 -9.89 -10.68 8.25
CA VAL A 22 -11.07 -10.32 7.45
C VAL A 22 -11.73 -11.57 6.90
N SER A 23 -13.07 -11.63 7.00
CA SER A 23 -13.85 -12.77 6.51
C SER A 23 -13.78 -12.92 4.98
N ASP A 24 -13.93 -14.16 4.51
CA ASP A 24 -13.93 -14.47 3.08
C ASP A 24 -15.02 -13.72 2.30
N GLU A 25 -16.21 -13.54 2.90
CA GLU A 25 -17.30 -12.77 2.29
C GLU A 25 -16.92 -11.29 2.11
N ALA A 26 -16.25 -10.69 3.10
CA ALA A 26 -15.79 -9.30 3.03
C ALA A 26 -14.67 -9.14 1.99
N LYS A 27 -13.76 -10.11 1.90
CA LYS A 27 -12.73 -10.17 0.85
C LYS A 27 -13.35 -10.28 -0.54
N GLN A 28 -14.32 -11.17 -0.73
CA GLN A 28 -15.02 -11.32 -2.02
C GLN A 28 -15.76 -10.05 -2.43
N ASN A 29 -16.38 -9.35 -1.48
CA ASN A 29 -17.03 -8.07 -1.74
C ASN A 29 -16.01 -7.01 -2.17
N ALA A 30 -14.89 -6.90 -1.44
CA ALA A 30 -13.82 -5.97 -1.76
C ALA A 30 -13.20 -6.23 -3.15
N GLN A 31 -12.99 -7.51 -3.50
CA GLN A 31 -12.51 -7.91 -4.82
C GLN A 31 -13.48 -7.49 -5.91
N ARG A 32 -14.78 -7.82 -5.76
CA ARG A 32 -15.81 -7.45 -6.76
C ARG A 32 -15.85 -5.94 -6.99
N ARG A 33 -15.72 -5.16 -5.91
CA ARG A 33 -15.75 -3.70 -5.98
C ARG A 33 -14.47 -3.11 -6.58
N LEU A 34 -13.33 -3.79 -6.45
CA LEU A 34 -12.10 -3.44 -7.15
C LEU A 34 -12.21 -3.69 -8.65
N ASP A 35 -12.74 -4.83 -9.05
CA ASP A 35 -12.95 -5.18 -10.47
C ASP A 35 -13.92 -4.18 -11.14
N GLU A 36 -14.99 -3.82 -10.43
CA GLU A 36 -15.93 -2.78 -10.89
C GLU A 36 -15.25 -1.40 -11.02
N MET A 37 -14.32 -1.03 -10.14
CA MET A 37 -13.63 0.27 -10.25
C MET A 37 -12.56 0.27 -11.35
N ASP A 38 -11.88 -0.85 -11.58
CA ASP A 38 -10.87 -0.99 -12.65
C ASP A 38 -11.51 -0.74 -14.02
N THR A 39 -12.70 -1.32 -14.24
CA THR A 39 -13.45 -1.19 -15.50
C THR A 39 -14.05 0.19 -15.79
N ASN A 40 -14.12 1.09 -14.79
CA ASN A 40 -14.67 2.45 -14.95
C ASN A 40 -13.59 3.52 -15.08
N THR A 41 -12.31 3.14 -15.17
CA THR A 41 -11.19 4.09 -15.37
C THR A 41 -10.96 4.27 -16.87
N ASP A 42 -11.89 4.95 -17.53
CA ASP A 42 -11.81 5.28 -18.96
C ASP A 42 -10.60 6.18 -19.27
N GLY A 43 -9.63 5.65 -19.99
CA GLY A 43 -8.59 6.44 -20.64
C GLY A 43 -7.28 5.71 -20.86
N ASP A 44 -7.22 4.92 -21.94
CA ASP A 44 -5.97 4.64 -22.67
C ASP A 44 -4.80 4.08 -21.84
N TYR A 45 -4.80 2.77 -21.57
CA TYR A 45 -3.59 1.95 -21.65
C TYR A 45 -3.96 0.47 -21.65
N SER A 46 -3.63 -0.18 -22.76
CA SER A 46 -3.50 -1.62 -22.89
C SER A 46 -2.66 -2.22 -21.75
N SER A 47 -3.28 -2.76 -20.71
CA SER A 47 -2.72 -3.84 -19.88
C SER A 47 -3.81 -4.54 -19.07
N HIS A 48 -4.88 -4.97 -19.75
CA HIS A 48 -5.68 -6.07 -19.24
C HIS A 48 -4.88 -7.34 -19.54
N THR A 49 -4.11 -7.83 -18.56
CA THR A 49 -3.66 -9.22 -18.57
C THR A 49 -4.92 -10.07 -18.41
N THR A 50 -5.50 -10.42 -19.56
CA THR A 50 -6.56 -11.42 -19.68
C THR A 50 -6.09 -12.69 -19.00
N ASN A 51 -6.82 -13.12 -17.98
CA ASN A 51 -6.80 -14.53 -17.61
C ASN A 51 -7.54 -15.30 -18.71
N ASP A 52 -6.87 -15.49 -19.85
CA ASP A 52 -7.12 -16.60 -20.74
C ASP A 52 -6.05 -17.65 -20.48
N SER A 53 -6.49 -18.67 -19.74
CA SER A 53 -5.98 -20.04 -19.68
C SER A 53 -4.55 -20.34 -19.19
N ALA A 54 -4.51 -20.80 -17.95
CA ALA A 54 -3.82 -22.02 -17.50
C ALA A 54 -2.27 -22.12 -17.46
N GLU A 55 -1.46 -21.20 -17.98
CA GLU A 55 0.00 -21.46 -18.06
C GLU A 55 0.92 -20.28 -17.70
N TYR A 56 0.59 -19.43 -16.72
CA TYR A 56 1.54 -18.39 -16.24
C TYR A 56 1.39 -18.03 -14.74
N LYS A 57 0.86 -18.93 -13.92
CA LYS A 57 0.56 -18.63 -12.50
C LYS A 57 1.70 -18.87 -11.50
N GLU A 58 2.83 -19.48 -11.85
CA GLU A 58 3.87 -19.81 -10.85
C GLU A 58 5.04 -18.82 -10.79
N THR A 59 5.45 -18.24 -11.92
CA THR A 59 6.72 -17.47 -11.98
C THR A 59 6.58 -16.00 -11.58
N SER A 60 5.45 -15.35 -11.83
CA SER A 60 5.27 -13.92 -11.54
C SER A 60 4.90 -13.63 -10.07
N ALA A 61 4.29 -14.59 -9.37
CA ALA A 61 4.00 -14.45 -7.94
C ALA A 61 5.29 -14.46 -7.09
N ARG A 62 6.33 -15.19 -7.51
CA ARG A 62 7.66 -15.16 -6.85
C ARG A 62 8.37 -13.82 -7.05
N GLN A 63 8.28 -13.20 -8.23
CA GLN A 63 8.92 -11.91 -8.50
C GLN A 63 8.22 -10.70 -7.82
N MET A 64 6.93 -10.80 -7.49
CA MET A 64 6.22 -9.73 -6.78
C MET A 64 6.48 -9.73 -5.26
N TYR A 65 6.91 -10.85 -4.70
CA TYR A 65 7.27 -10.97 -3.28
C TYR A 65 8.68 -10.44 -2.95
N GLU A 66 9.48 -10.03 -3.93
CA GLU A 66 10.85 -9.55 -3.72
C GLU A 66 11.01 -8.02 -3.76
N LYS A 67 9.95 -7.24 -4.01
CA LYS A 67 10.07 -5.78 -4.19
C LYS A 67 9.04 -4.95 -3.43
N GLU A 68 8.84 -5.27 -2.15
CA GLU A 68 8.01 -4.49 -1.24
C GLU A 68 8.75 -3.87 -0.04
N GLU A 69 10.08 -4.00 0.06
CA GLU A 69 10.79 -3.45 1.24
C GLU A 69 11.12 -1.95 1.15
N GLY A 70 11.21 -1.35 -0.05
CA GLY A 70 11.70 0.04 -0.21
C GLY A 70 10.66 1.15 -0.35
N LYS A 71 9.37 0.85 -0.50
CA LYS A 71 8.35 1.89 -0.81
C LYS A 71 7.91 2.71 0.40
N ASN A 72 8.17 2.25 1.61
CA ASN A 72 7.68 2.89 2.83
C ASN A 72 8.74 3.76 3.54
N GLU A 73 10.01 3.70 3.15
CA GLU A 73 11.08 4.44 3.82
C GLU A 73 10.83 5.95 3.84
N GLY A 74 10.34 6.52 2.74
CA GLY A 74 10.01 7.95 2.68
C GLY A 74 8.92 8.36 3.69
N ASN A 75 7.90 7.51 3.88
CA ASN A 75 6.82 7.77 4.84
C ASN A 75 7.31 7.60 6.27
N VAL A 76 8.13 6.58 6.53
CA VAL A 76 8.72 6.32 7.85
C VAL A 76 9.64 7.49 8.26
N ARG A 77 10.54 7.93 7.36
CA ARG A 77 11.38 9.13 7.57
C ARG A 77 10.53 10.37 7.82
N GLY A 78 9.45 10.55 7.05
CA GLY A 78 8.50 11.65 7.25
C GLY A 78 7.86 11.64 8.65
N GLY A 79 7.46 10.45 9.14
CA GLY A 79 6.89 10.25 10.46
C GLY A 79 7.87 10.62 11.59
N HIS A 80 9.11 10.13 11.54
CA HIS A 80 10.13 10.48 12.53
C HIS A 80 10.45 11.99 12.52
N LYS A 81 10.52 12.62 11.33
CA LYS A 81 10.69 14.07 11.21
C LYS A 81 9.51 14.85 11.82
N ALA A 82 8.29 14.35 11.70
CA ALA A 82 7.12 14.95 12.34
C ALA A 82 7.17 14.78 13.87
N ASN A 83 7.60 13.62 14.36
CA ASN A 83 7.73 13.34 15.80
C ASN A 83 8.71 14.29 16.49
N LEU A 84 9.83 14.63 15.83
CA LEU A 84 10.81 15.61 16.31
C LEU A 84 10.26 17.03 16.46
N LYS A 85 9.31 17.42 15.60
CA LYS A 85 8.70 18.76 15.61
C LYS A 85 7.50 18.87 16.54
N ASN A 86 7.01 17.75 17.06
CA ASN A 86 5.83 17.73 17.93
C ASN A 86 6.23 18.20 19.35
N PRO A 87 5.69 19.33 19.86
CA PRO A 87 6.00 19.77 21.22
C PRO A 87 5.40 18.85 22.30
N ASN A 88 4.44 17.99 21.94
CA ASN A 88 3.75 17.10 22.87
C ASN A 88 4.38 15.70 22.98
N THR A 89 5.51 15.45 22.31
CA THR A 89 6.22 14.16 22.38
C THR A 89 7.32 14.21 23.43
N SER A 90 7.60 13.07 24.05
CA SER A 90 8.66 12.96 25.05
C SER A 90 10.03 13.11 24.41
N GLU A 91 11.00 13.56 25.21
CA GLU A 91 12.38 13.71 24.75
C GLU A 91 13.00 12.36 24.34
N GLU A 92 12.71 11.29 25.08
CA GLU A 92 13.13 9.91 24.73
C GLU A 92 12.62 9.48 23.34
N SER A 93 11.34 9.74 23.01
CA SER A 93 10.78 9.43 21.69
C SER A 93 11.42 10.27 20.57
N LYS A 94 11.80 11.51 20.87
CA LYS A 94 12.51 12.37 19.92
C LYS A 94 13.94 11.88 19.69
N GLU A 95 14.64 11.48 20.74
CA GLU A 95 15.99 10.92 20.66
C GLU A 95 16.03 9.68 19.76
N HIS A 96 15.15 8.71 19.99
CA HIS A 96 15.01 7.53 19.14
C HIS A 96 14.66 7.89 17.68
N SER A 97 13.83 8.92 17.47
CA SER A 97 13.50 9.38 16.11
C SER A 97 14.66 10.08 15.42
N ARG A 98 15.62 10.65 16.18
CA ARG A 98 16.82 11.27 15.64
C ARG A 98 17.84 10.22 15.24
N GLU A 99 18.13 9.27 16.12
CA GLU A 99 19.04 8.15 15.86
C GLU A 99 18.64 7.38 14.59
N TYR A 100 17.36 7.04 14.46
CA TYR A 100 16.85 6.36 13.25
C TYR A 100 17.01 7.19 11.96
N LEU A 101 16.91 8.52 12.05
CA LEU A 101 17.10 9.38 10.88
C LEU A 101 18.57 9.51 10.48
N GLU A 102 19.48 9.55 11.47
CA GLU A 102 20.93 9.56 11.27
C GLU A 102 21.40 8.25 10.63
N ASP A 103 20.99 7.09 11.16
CA ASP A 103 21.30 5.77 10.59
C ASP A 103 20.84 5.60 9.13
N LEU A 104 19.73 6.25 8.75
CA LEU A 104 19.21 6.26 7.38
C LEU A 104 19.87 7.30 6.47
N GLU A 105 20.58 8.29 7.02
CA GLU A 105 21.36 9.27 6.26
C GLU A 105 22.79 8.77 6.01
N ASP A 106 23.30 7.90 6.89
CA ASP A 106 24.63 7.30 6.80
C ASP A 106 24.69 6.01 5.94
N ASN A 107 23.55 5.38 5.62
CA ASN A 107 23.43 4.25 4.67
C ASN A 107 23.08 4.71 3.24
#